data_AF-A0A966FQM7-F1
#
_entry.id   AF-A0A966FQM7-F1
#
_cell.length_a   1.000
_cell.length_b   1.000
_cell.length_c   1.000
_cell.angle_alpha   90.00
_cell.angle_beta   90.00
_cell.angle_gamma   90.00
#
_symmetry.space_group_name_H-M   'P 1'
#
loop_
_entity.id
_entity.type
_entity.pdbx_description
1 polymer ?
#
loop_
_entity_poly.entity_id
_entity_poly.type
_entity_poly.pdbx_seq_one_letter_code
_entity_poly.pdbx_strand_id
1 'polypeptide(L)'
;RVSASSDGSLAVFSLNNYVPGSIVNVNPGTNNISITVNAECARGDYYSPGGTIRIIKNGTAVLTDSFSGLSVSRSYTFTATADCYYRVEVTFNGIVGDHIEYSYCFVNPVYVNLP
;
A
#
# COMPACT_ATOMS: atom_id res chain seq x y z
N ARG A 1 -9.17 -7.60 3.32
CA ARG A 1 -8.35 -8.54 4.14
C ARG A 1 -6.96 -7.95 4.25
N VAL A 2 -6.41 -7.99 5.45
CA VAL A 2 -5.14 -7.35 5.85
C VAL A 2 -3.98 -8.13 5.24
N SER A 3 -2.92 -7.44 4.81
CA SER A 3 -1.64 -8.11 4.60
C SER A 3 -0.74 -7.88 5.80
N ALA A 4 -0.14 -8.97 6.25
CA ALA A 4 0.79 -8.99 7.37
C ALA A 4 2.23 -9.15 6.87
N SER A 5 3.12 -8.36 7.45
CA SER A 5 4.57 -8.55 7.41
C SER A 5 4.96 -9.80 8.21
N SER A 6 6.18 -10.30 7.98
CA SER A 6 6.78 -11.38 8.79
C SER A 6 6.99 -11.01 10.27
N ASP A 7 6.98 -9.72 10.61
CA ASP A 7 7.14 -9.21 11.98
C ASP A 7 5.81 -8.78 12.65
N GLY A 8 4.67 -9.04 12.01
CA GLY A 8 3.35 -8.69 12.53
C GLY A 8 2.83 -7.30 12.15
N SER A 9 3.60 -6.48 11.43
CA SER A 9 3.12 -5.19 10.91
C SER A 9 2.00 -5.39 9.88
N LEU A 10 1.03 -4.49 9.83
CA LEU A 10 -0.19 -4.64 9.03
C LEU A 10 -0.36 -3.49 8.06
N ALA A 11 -0.79 -3.80 6.83
CA ALA A 11 -1.32 -2.82 5.89
C ALA A 11 -2.73 -3.24 5.43
N VAL A 12 -3.67 -2.31 5.54
CA VAL A 12 -5.02 -2.40 4.99
C VAL A 12 -5.08 -1.55 3.73
N PHE A 13 -5.48 -2.22 2.64
CA PHE A 13 -5.67 -1.64 1.33
C PHE A 13 -7.13 -1.74 0.92
N SER A 14 -7.64 -0.70 0.27
CA SER A 14 -8.88 -0.77 -0.49
C SER A 14 -8.77 0.03 -1.77
N LEU A 15 -9.26 -0.54 -2.88
CA LEU A 15 -9.39 0.13 -4.17
C LEU A 15 -10.87 0.36 -4.45
N ASN A 16 -11.36 1.60 -4.47
CA ASN A 16 -12.80 1.90 -4.63
C ASN A 16 -13.70 1.04 -3.71
N ASN A 17 -13.25 0.80 -2.46
CA ASN A 17 -13.86 -0.09 -1.45
C ASN A 17 -13.76 -1.61 -1.72
N TYR A 18 -13.11 -2.05 -2.81
CA TYR A 18 -12.77 -3.45 -3.05
C TYR A 18 -11.52 -3.87 -2.28
N VAL A 19 -11.49 -5.14 -1.88
CA VAL A 19 -10.42 -5.70 -1.05
C VAL A 19 -9.26 -6.25 -1.90
N PRO A 20 -8.04 -6.38 -1.35
CA PRO A 20 -6.92 -7.07 -2.00
C PRO A 20 -7.31 -8.44 -2.56
N GLY A 21 -6.86 -8.77 -3.77
CA GLY A 21 -7.22 -10.00 -4.48
C GLY A 21 -8.57 -9.96 -5.21
N SER A 22 -9.32 -8.85 -5.12
CA SER A 22 -10.55 -8.66 -5.91
C SER A 22 -10.26 -8.28 -7.36
N ILE A 23 -11.27 -8.51 -8.21
CA ILE A 23 -11.40 -7.94 -9.55
C ILE A 23 -12.42 -6.80 -9.47
N VAL A 24 -12.06 -5.65 -10.03
CA VAL A 24 -12.89 -4.45 -10.07
C VAL A 24 -13.25 -4.16 -11.51
N ASN A 25 -14.52 -4.33 -11.85
CA ASN A 25 -15.05 -3.91 -13.12
C ASN A 25 -15.42 -2.43 -13.00
N VAL A 26 -14.76 -1.57 -13.77
CA VAL A 26 -15.02 -0.13 -13.79
C VAL A 26 -16.00 0.18 -14.93
N ASN A 27 -17.04 0.97 -14.66
CA ASN A 27 -17.99 1.34 -15.70
C ASN A 27 -17.35 2.33 -16.69
N PRO A 28 -17.81 2.35 -17.96
CA PRO A 28 -17.38 3.36 -18.92
C PRO A 28 -17.61 4.77 -18.36
N GLY A 29 -16.56 5.59 -18.28
CA GLY A 29 -16.63 6.95 -17.74
C GLY A 29 -16.34 7.07 -16.23
N THR A 30 -16.15 5.97 -15.51
CA THR A 30 -15.70 5.96 -14.09
C THR A 30 -14.34 5.28 -13.97
N ASN A 31 -13.32 5.89 -14.58
CA ASN A 31 -11.96 5.34 -14.58
C ASN A 31 -11.13 5.78 -13.37
N ASN A 32 -11.76 6.46 -12.40
CA ASN A 32 -11.10 6.95 -11.20
C ASN A 32 -10.92 5.82 -10.19
N ILE A 33 -9.67 5.59 -9.82
CA ILE A 33 -9.22 4.58 -8.88
C ILE A 33 -8.79 5.31 -7.61
N SER A 34 -9.54 5.14 -6.53
CA SER A 34 -9.17 5.62 -5.20
C SER A 34 -8.51 4.49 -4.41
N ILE A 35 -7.27 4.71 -3.97
CA ILE A 35 -6.48 3.78 -3.18
C ILE A 35 -6.31 4.37 -1.79
N THR A 36 -6.87 3.70 -0.79
CA THR A 36 -6.65 4.04 0.63
C THR A 36 -5.64 3.06 1.21
N VAL A 37 -4.63 3.61 1.88
CA VAL A 37 -3.57 2.87 2.57
C VAL A 37 -3.64 3.24 4.05
N ASN A 38 -3.86 2.24 4.90
CA ASN A 38 -3.67 2.36 6.34
C ASN A 38 -2.64 1.32 6.76
N ALA A 39 -1.57 1.72 7.42
CA ALA A 39 -0.58 0.77 7.89
C ALA A 39 -0.08 1.12 9.29
N GLU A 40 0.32 0.08 10.02
CA GLU A 40 0.86 0.16 11.37
C GLU A 40 2.01 -0.83 11.52
N CYS A 41 3.11 -0.35 12.11
CA CYS A 41 4.27 -1.14 12.43
C CYS A 41 4.04 -1.85 13.77
N ALA A 42 4.30 -3.15 13.82
CA ALA A 42 4.19 -3.94 15.05
C ALA A 42 5.36 -3.69 16.02
N ARG A 43 6.47 -3.11 15.54
CA ARG A 43 7.62 -2.75 16.36
C ARG A 43 7.48 -1.34 16.95
N GLY A 44 7.35 -1.27 18.27
CA GLY A 44 7.28 -0.02 19.02
C GLY A 44 8.64 0.55 19.46
N ASP A 45 9.73 -0.19 19.23
CA ASP A 45 11.09 0.09 19.73
C ASP A 45 11.97 0.86 18.73
N TYR A 46 11.43 1.25 17.57
CA TYR A 46 12.16 2.05 16.59
C TYR A 46 12.45 3.46 17.10
N TYR A 47 13.73 3.83 17.09
CA TYR A 47 14.15 5.21 17.18
C TYR A 47 14.04 5.90 15.81
N SER A 48 13.50 7.12 15.79
CA SER A 48 13.21 7.90 14.58
C SER A 48 12.46 7.08 13.51
N PRO A 49 11.28 6.52 13.84
CA PRO A 49 10.55 5.67 12.92
C PRO A 49 10.04 6.47 11.72
N GLY A 50 10.02 5.82 10.57
CA GLY A 50 9.38 6.31 9.36
C GLY A 50 9.14 5.19 8.38
N GLY A 51 8.91 5.56 7.13
CA GLY A 51 8.66 4.58 6.10
C GLY A 51 8.35 5.15 4.75
N THR A 52 7.98 4.25 3.85
CA THR A 52 7.63 4.57 2.46
C THR A 52 6.43 3.74 2.01
N ILE A 53 5.47 4.38 1.36
CA ILE A 53 4.38 3.77 0.62
C ILE A 53 4.75 3.75 -0.86
N ARG A 54 4.63 2.61 -1.51
CA ARG A 54 4.80 2.46 -2.97
C ARG A 54 3.52 1.92 -3.56
N ILE A 55 3.00 2.61 -4.58
CA ILE A 55 1.87 2.12 -5.39
C ILE A 55 2.44 1.62 -6.70
N ILE A 56 2.17 0.36 -7.00
CA ILE A 56 2.69 -0.36 -8.16
C ILE A 56 1.54 -0.64 -9.11
N LYS A 57 1.66 -0.19 -10.35
CA LYS A 57 0.73 -0.48 -11.46
C LYS A 57 1.45 -1.35 -12.49
N ASN A 58 0.91 -2.52 -12.81
CA ASN A 58 1.50 -3.43 -13.81
C ASN A 58 3.01 -3.70 -13.58
N GLY A 59 3.40 -3.88 -12.32
CA GLY A 59 4.79 -4.15 -11.92
C GLY A 59 5.69 -2.91 -11.84
N THR A 60 5.20 -1.73 -12.23
CA THR A 60 5.97 -0.47 -12.17
C THR A 60 5.47 0.43 -11.05
N ALA A 61 6.38 0.98 -10.23
CA ALA A 61 5.99 1.96 -9.22
C ALA A 61 5.51 3.27 -9.89
N VAL A 62 4.26 3.65 -9.63
CA VAL A 62 3.64 4.88 -10.14
C VAL A 62 3.55 5.98 -9.08
N LEU A 63 3.74 5.63 -7.80
CA LEU A 63 3.84 6.57 -6.70
C LEU A 63 4.77 6.03 -5.63
N THR A 64 5.55 6.93 -5.02
CA THR A 64 6.37 6.69 -3.83
C THR A 64 6.14 7.88 -2.89
N ASP A 65 5.68 7.61 -1.67
CA ASP A 65 5.38 8.63 -0.66
C ASP A 65 6.01 8.25 0.68
N SER A 66 6.74 9.18 1.29
CA SER A 66 7.45 8.95 2.54
C SER A 66 6.64 9.47 3.72
N PHE A 67 6.74 8.78 4.86
CA PHE A 67 6.10 9.20 6.09
C PHE A 67 7.02 9.04 7.29
N SER A 68 6.70 9.75 8.37
CA SER A 68 7.33 9.60 9.68
C SER A 68 6.36 8.92 10.65
N GLY A 69 6.90 8.27 11.67
CA GLY A 69 6.12 7.53 12.66
C GLY A 69 5.98 6.04 12.36
N LEU A 70 5.28 5.36 13.25
CA LEU A 70 5.00 3.92 13.19
C LEU A 70 3.64 3.59 12.55
N SER A 71 2.91 4.60 12.11
CA SER A 71 1.62 4.42 11.45
C SER A 71 1.40 5.46 10.38
N VAL A 72 0.58 5.13 9.39
CA VAL A 72 0.26 6.02 8.27
C VAL A 72 -1.15 5.77 7.76
N SER A 73 -1.84 6.84 7.40
CA SER A 73 -3.13 6.82 6.72
C SER A 73 -3.10 7.82 5.55
N ARG A 74 -3.29 7.31 4.33
CA ARG A 74 -3.20 8.08 3.09
C ARG A 74 -4.21 7.59 2.06
N SER A 75 -4.66 8.51 1.22
CA SER A 75 -5.53 8.21 0.07
C SER A 75 -4.95 8.83 -1.19
N TYR A 76 -5.00 8.07 -2.28
CA TYR A 76 -4.45 8.46 -3.58
C TYR A 76 -5.46 8.20 -4.68
N THR A 77 -5.47 9.05 -5.71
CA THR A 77 -6.35 8.90 -6.86
C THR A 77 -5.55 8.70 -8.14
N PHE A 78 -5.99 7.75 -8.96
CA PHE A 78 -5.40 7.44 -10.27
C PHE A 78 -6.50 7.33 -11.32
N THR A 79 -6.12 7.42 -12.59
CA THR A 79 -7.00 7.11 -13.71
C THR A 79 -6.50 5.84 -14.40
N ALA A 80 -7.36 4.82 -14.51
CA ALA A 80 -7.08 3.64 -15.31
C ALA A 80 -7.47 3.89 -16.78
N THR A 81 -6.55 3.66 -17.71
CA THR A 81 -6.77 3.85 -19.15
C THR A 81 -6.73 2.55 -19.95
N ALA A 82 -6.30 1.47 -19.30
CA ALA A 82 -6.28 0.10 -19.79
C ALA A 82 -6.41 -0.84 -18.59
N ASP A 83 -6.76 -2.09 -18.87
CA ASP A 83 -6.67 -3.18 -17.90
C ASP A 83 -5.34 -3.14 -17.16
N CYS A 84 -5.43 -3.21 -15.85
CA CYS A 84 -4.25 -3.12 -15.00
C CYS A 84 -4.49 -3.77 -13.66
N TYR A 85 -3.40 -3.99 -12.92
CA TYR A 85 -3.50 -4.30 -11.50
C TYR A 85 -2.73 -3.27 -10.69
N TYR A 86 -3.24 -2.99 -9.50
CA TYR A 86 -2.58 -2.16 -8.50
C TYR A 86 -2.16 -3.02 -7.31
N ARG A 87 -0.95 -2.79 -6.82
CA ARG A 87 -0.42 -3.32 -5.57
C ARG A 87 0.10 -2.17 -4.73
N VAL A 88 0.01 -2.30 -3.41
CA VAL A 88 0.67 -1.41 -2.46
C VAL A 88 1.74 -2.18 -1.68
N GLU A 89 2.87 -1.51 -1.49
CA GLU A 89 3.92 -1.95 -0.59
C GLU A 89 4.13 -0.85 0.43
N VAL A 90 4.14 -1.21 1.70
CA VAL A 90 4.52 -0.29 2.78
C VAL A 90 5.77 -0.83 3.43
N THR A 91 6.79 0.01 3.53
CA THR A 91 8.01 -0.30 4.29
C THR A 91 8.05 0.61 5.49
N PHE A 92 8.22 0.06 6.69
CA PHE A 92 8.64 0.83 7.86
C PHE A 92 10.14 0.66 8.05
N ASN A 93 10.79 1.71 8.52
CA ASN A 93 12.20 1.69 8.87
C ASN A 93 12.44 2.49 10.15
N GLY A 94 13.47 2.10 10.90
CA GLY A 94 13.87 2.77 12.13
C GLY A 94 15.21 2.21 12.62
N ILE A 95 15.73 2.81 13.68
CA ILE A 95 16.97 2.34 14.32
C ILE A 95 16.60 1.52 15.56
N VAL A 96 17.15 0.31 15.69
CA VAL A 96 17.07 -0.54 16.88
C VAL A 96 18.48 -0.82 17.36
N GLY A 97 18.84 -0.29 18.53
CA GLY A 97 20.24 -0.26 18.97
C GLY A 97 21.08 0.59 18.04
N ASP A 98 22.01 -0.03 17.34
CA ASP A 98 22.93 0.56 16.36
C ASP A 98 22.64 0.11 14.90
N HIS A 99 21.57 -0.65 14.68
CA HIS A 99 21.19 -1.18 13.37
C HIS A 99 19.94 -0.52 12.81
N ILE A 100 19.92 -0.33 11.48
CA ILE A 100 18.69 0.05 10.77
C ILE A 100 17.89 -1.23 10.52
N GLU A 101 16.66 -1.23 10.99
CA GLU A 101 15.70 -2.32 10.84
C GLU A 101 14.60 -1.93 9.87
N TYR A 102 14.03 -2.94 9.21
CA TYR A 102 12.97 -2.77 8.23
C TYR A 102 11.82 -3.72 8.49
N SER A 103 10.61 -3.23 8.23
CA SER A 103 9.39 -4.03 8.22
C SER A 103 8.68 -3.85 6.89
N TYR A 104 8.15 -4.92 6.30
CA TYR A 104 7.57 -4.88 4.96
C TYR A 104 6.16 -5.45 4.94
N CYS A 105 5.18 -4.60 4.61
CA CYS A 105 3.80 -4.99 4.42
C CYS A 105 3.47 -5.03 2.92
N PHE A 106 3.17 -6.22 2.42
CA PHE A 106 2.85 -6.44 1.00
C PHE A 106 1.39 -6.83 0.81
N VAL A 107 0.59 -5.97 0.17
CA VAL A 107 -0.79 -6.34 -0.19
C VAL A 107 -0.87 -7.14 -1.50
N ASN A 108 -1.85 -8.05 -1.56
CA ASN A 108 -2.21 -8.72 -2.79
C ASN A 108 -2.70 -7.68 -3.82
N PRO A 109 -2.42 -7.88 -5.11
CA PRO A 109 -2.87 -6.95 -6.13
C PRO A 109 -4.41 -6.96 -6.24
N VAL A 110 -4.97 -5.85 -6.70
CA VAL A 110 -6.35 -5.76 -7.18
C VAL A 110 -6.33 -5.53 -8.67
N TYR A 111 -7.07 -6.36 -9.40
CA TYR A 111 -7.20 -6.24 -10.85
C TYR A 111 -8.32 -5.26 -11.18
N VAL A 112 -8.08 -4.41 -12.16
CA VAL A 112 -9.01 -3.42 -12.71
C VAL A 112 -9.28 -3.83 -14.14
N ASN A 113 -10.51 -4.22 -14.41
CA ASN A 113 -11.01 -4.60 -15.73
C ASN A 113 -11.81 -3.42 -16.29
N LEU A 114 -11.34 -2.85 -17.39
CA LEU A 114 -12.06 -1.82 -18.14
C LEU A 114 -13.00 -2.49 -19.16
N PRO A 115 -14.11 -1.83 -19.53
CA PRO A 115 -15.09 -2.36 -20.46
C PRO A 115 -14.58 -2.34 -21.92
#